data_AF-A0ABD3NXY8-F1
#
_entry.id   AF-A0ABD3NXY8-F1
#
_cell.length_a   1.000
_cell.length_b   1.000
_cell.length_c   1.000
_cell.angle_alpha   90.00
_cell.angle_beta   90.00
_cell.angle_gamma   90.00
#
_symmetry.space_group_name_H-M   'P 1'
#
loop_
_entity.id
_entity.type
_entity.pdbx_description
1 polymer ?
#
loop_
_entity_poly.entity_id
_entity_poly.type
_entity_poly.pdbx_seq_one_letter_code
_entity_poly.pdbx_strand_id
1 'polypeptide(L)'
;MLNLLLSLVPTSLSLEKSMRPTLQKQSTVRLSSFIAILVIWSYGEYIANSSLIAKVMKRSSSSSHRKWRHIRVVPDDDDDRPVKISFRLYNPSDYPILHKFNQYMTCPLGNLTRGKGNRATPTGEVRTGDVPDELMRTAVGNGRVLDFTCTISTSLKLLTIGDSVTVQFSYSLDEMLGGDELSSRTLLWDAWPGHVGGSIVSPTYGNGVSATWRMTGLLSIKGEGRPPANSAGGGWSMKDVNMFLEHRNSNGDLLSNAPPVEKFDVVLFRTTHGWMSAKELTYDRFIEAISLAGQLLRAETVVLQTIPFTNNIKTVGDWKEMYRINSMIRDIAKNWNHHNSTTTTSVKHVLVHEYGQYVNHIIWKNAKYLGYSVSDPIGTNKDAILEKEGPTFLFDRLKDGQQFSASIPMVCSDLESLGVSRDKCNRNYLFSDGMHVCPERLSFRYGVGLACLIGCVYNRDDDDPGQQDGIRGCERECNDLFMSVSPIDNDWVDGNVTLASFA
;
A
#
# COMPACT_ATOMS: atom_id res chain seq x y z
N MET A 1 43.33 23.03 -46.96
CA MET A 1 43.85 21.64 -46.96
C MET A 1 43.24 20.79 -48.08
N LEU A 2 42.85 21.40 -49.21
CA LEU A 2 42.14 20.76 -50.33
C LEU A 2 42.90 20.84 -51.68
N ASN A 3 44.17 21.28 -51.65
CA ASN A 3 45.03 21.43 -52.84
C ASN A 3 46.26 20.51 -52.82
N LEU A 4 46.26 19.43 -52.02
CA LEU A 4 47.43 18.55 -51.88
C LEU A 4 47.17 17.05 -52.18
N LEU A 5 46.05 16.71 -52.82
CA LEU A 5 45.65 15.30 -53.03
C LEU A 5 45.39 14.90 -54.50
N LEU A 6 45.87 15.68 -55.47
CA LEU A 6 45.63 15.45 -56.90
C LEU A 6 46.79 14.82 -57.69
N SER A 7 47.79 14.20 -57.05
CA SER A 7 49.02 13.76 -57.75
C SER A 7 49.33 12.26 -57.75
N LEU A 8 48.37 11.35 -57.56
CA LEU A 8 48.65 9.91 -57.67
C LEU A 8 47.53 9.15 -58.39
N VAL A 9 47.57 9.15 -59.72
CA VAL A 9 46.94 8.11 -60.56
C VAL A 9 47.92 7.73 -61.67
N PRO A 10 48.32 6.46 -61.81
CA PRO A 10 48.88 5.96 -63.04
C PRO A 10 47.76 5.57 -64.01
N THR A 11 47.87 6.07 -65.24
CA THR A 11 47.10 5.68 -66.42
C THR A 11 47.57 4.33 -66.95
N SER A 12 46.65 3.39 -67.23
CA SER A 12 46.78 2.49 -68.38
C SER A 12 45.48 1.75 -68.75
N LEU A 13 45.10 1.88 -70.03
CA LEU A 13 44.34 0.96 -70.92
C LEU A 13 42.88 0.56 -70.55
N SER A 14 41.94 0.29 -71.46
CA SER A 14 41.51 0.76 -72.79
C SER A 14 40.31 -0.13 -73.19
N LEU A 15 39.33 0.42 -73.93
CA LEU A 15 38.10 -0.23 -74.45
C LEU A 15 37.05 -0.60 -73.38
N GLU A 16 35.74 -0.42 -73.54
CA GLU A 16 34.90 -0.46 -74.73
C GLU A 16 33.58 0.33 -74.52
N LYS A 17 32.88 0.61 -75.62
CA LYS A 17 31.69 1.47 -75.76
C LYS A 17 30.42 0.92 -75.06
N SER A 18 29.54 1.89 -74.73
CA SER A 18 28.07 1.82 -74.82
C SER A 18 27.26 1.33 -73.59
N MET A 19 26.72 2.28 -72.80
CA MET A 19 25.26 2.47 -72.55
C MET A 19 24.96 3.27 -71.26
N ARG A 20 24.25 4.39 -71.46
CA ARG A 20 23.19 5.02 -70.63
C ARG A 20 23.49 5.71 -69.28
N PRO A 21 22.70 6.77 -68.96
CA PRO A 21 22.94 7.71 -67.86
C PRO A 21 22.08 7.35 -66.64
N THR A 22 22.58 6.51 -65.75
CA THR A 22 21.86 6.20 -64.49
C THR A 22 22.76 6.13 -63.26
N LEU A 23 24.08 6.22 -63.43
CA LEU A 23 25.04 6.13 -62.33
C LEU A 23 25.42 7.48 -61.69
N GLN A 24 25.14 8.60 -62.36
CA GLN A 24 25.52 9.92 -61.83
C GLN A 24 24.59 10.43 -60.71
N LYS A 25 23.34 9.94 -60.64
CA LYS A 25 22.39 10.26 -59.56
C LYS A 25 22.57 9.42 -58.28
N GLN A 26 23.17 8.24 -58.35
CA GLN A 26 23.42 7.43 -57.15
C GLN A 26 24.67 7.86 -56.38
N SER A 27 25.69 8.42 -57.06
CA SER A 27 26.90 8.89 -56.37
C SER A 27 26.65 10.18 -55.56
N THR A 28 25.79 11.08 -56.04
CA THR A 28 25.45 12.32 -55.35
C THR A 28 24.60 12.07 -54.12
N VAL A 29 23.65 11.12 -54.16
CA VAL A 29 22.84 10.73 -52.99
C VAL A 29 23.70 10.05 -51.91
N ARG A 30 24.64 9.19 -52.30
CA ARG A 30 25.54 8.55 -51.33
C ARG A 30 26.50 9.57 -50.69
N LEU A 31 26.99 10.54 -51.46
CA LEU A 31 27.88 11.58 -50.94
C LEU A 31 27.13 12.55 -50.00
N SER A 32 25.90 12.95 -50.33
CA SER A 32 25.11 13.81 -49.43
C SER A 32 24.63 13.07 -48.18
N SER A 33 24.32 11.77 -48.25
CA SER A 33 24.07 10.96 -47.05
C SER A 33 25.32 10.81 -46.18
N PHE A 34 26.50 10.63 -46.77
CA PHE A 34 27.75 10.51 -46.02
C PHE A 34 28.17 11.84 -45.37
N ILE A 35 27.98 12.96 -46.07
CA ILE A 35 28.19 14.31 -45.50
C ILE A 35 27.17 14.59 -44.40
N ALA A 36 25.90 14.19 -44.55
CA ALA A 36 24.90 14.34 -43.49
C ALA A 36 25.26 13.53 -42.24
N ILE A 37 25.77 12.30 -42.40
CA ILE A 37 26.23 11.47 -41.27
C ILE A 37 27.46 12.11 -40.60
N LEU A 38 28.42 12.62 -41.37
CA LEU A 38 29.58 13.32 -40.80
C LEU A 38 29.20 14.64 -40.11
N VAL A 39 28.23 15.39 -40.63
CA VAL A 39 27.70 16.60 -39.99
C VAL A 39 26.97 16.24 -38.69
N ILE A 40 26.16 15.17 -38.68
CA ILE A 40 25.49 14.69 -37.46
C ILE A 40 26.50 14.16 -36.43
N TRP A 41 27.56 13.48 -36.86
CA TRP A 41 28.59 12.96 -35.97
C TRP A 41 29.47 14.09 -35.39
N SER A 42 29.86 15.06 -36.22
CA SER A 42 30.60 16.24 -35.77
C SER A 42 29.77 17.18 -34.87
N TYR A 43 28.45 17.30 -35.09
CA TYR A 43 27.55 17.98 -34.17
C TYR A 43 27.28 17.16 -32.90
N GLY A 44 27.27 15.83 -32.98
CA GLY A 44 27.11 14.93 -31.83
C GLY A 44 28.25 15.06 -30.82
N GLU A 45 29.51 15.15 -31.29
CA GLU A 45 30.66 15.39 -30.41
C GLU A 45 30.72 16.83 -29.88
N TYR A 46 30.27 17.82 -30.64
CA TYR A 46 30.21 19.21 -30.17
C TYR A 46 29.11 19.43 -29.10
N ILE A 47 28.00 18.69 -29.21
CA ILE A 47 26.91 18.70 -28.23
C ILE A 47 27.31 17.95 -26.96
N ALA A 48 28.05 16.84 -27.08
CA ALA A 48 28.53 16.03 -25.95
C ALA A 48 29.51 16.77 -25.02
N ASN A 49 30.20 17.81 -25.52
CA ASN A 49 31.16 18.60 -24.74
C ASN A 49 30.63 19.97 -24.28
N SER A 50 29.34 20.27 -24.51
CA SER A 50 28.77 21.54 -24.05
C SER A 50 28.41 21.48 -22.57
N SER A 51 29.00 22.38 -21.77
CA SER A 51 28.59 22.66 -20.38
C SER A 51 27.10 23.03 -20.25
N LEU A 52 26.43 23.26 -21.38
CA LEU A 52 25.00 23.45 -21.52
C LEU A 52 24.21 22.15 -21.31
N ILE A 53 24.68 20.98 -21.75
CA ILE A 53 24.03 19.69 -21.41
C ILE A 53 24.23 19.35 -19.95
N ALA A 54 25.40 19.62 -19.36
CA ALA A 54 25.57 19.47 -17.91
C ALA A 54 24.68 20.45 -17.11
N LYS A 55 24.42 21.66 -17.63
CA LYS A 55 23.47 22.63 -17.03
C LYS A 55 22.01 22.31 -17.30
N VAL A 56 21.67 21.72 -18.45
CA VAL A 56 20.31 21.30 -18.82
C VAL A 56 19.97 19.99 -18.13
N MET A 57 20.93 19.07 -17.95
CA MET A 57 20.79 17.88 -17.12
C MET A 57 20.84 18.22 -15.63
N LYS A 58 21.61 19.23 -15.16
CA LYS A 58 21.47 19.75 -13.79
C LYS A 58 20.17 20.53 -13.56
N ARG A 59 19.57 21.14 -14.59
CA ARG A 59 18.24 21.77 -14.53
C ARG A 59 17.10 20.79 -14.78
N SER A 60 17.34 19.63 -15.40
CA SER A 60 16.36 18.55 -15.52
C SER A 60 16.52 17.49 -14.42
N SER A 61 17.61 17.54 -13.64
CA SER A 61 17.78 16.83 -12.38
C SER A 61 17.24 17.61 -11.19
N SER A 62 16.63 18.79 -11.40
CA SER A 62 15.41 19.08 -10.63
C SER A 62 14.34 18.13 -11.19
N SER A 63 14.50 16.84 -10.88
CA SER A 63 13.40 15.91 -10.99
C SER A 63 12.23 16.62 -10.35
N SER A 64 11.12 16.69 -11.06
CA SER A 64 9.88 17.22 -10.55
C SER A 64 9.53 16.44 -9.29
N HIS A 65 10.09 16.83 -8.14
CA HIS A 65 9.68 16.34 -6.85
C HIS A 65 8.23 16.77 -6.80
N ARG A 66 7.36 15.78 -6.99
CA ARG A 66 5.93 16.01 -6.99
C ARG A 66 5.67 16.59 -5.62
N LYS A 67 5.48 17.91 -5.55
CA LYS A 67 5.36 18.60 -4.28
C LYS A 67 4.04 18.15 -3.68
N TRP A 68 4.11 17.20 -2.75
CA TRP A 68 3.00 16.77 -1.94
C TRP A 68 2.57 17.98 -1.11
N ARG A 69 1.45 18.59 -1.48
CA ARG A 69 1.03 19.88 -0.91
C ARG A 69 0.56 19.70 0.53
N HIS A 70 0.00 18.54 0.80
CA HIS A 70 -0.65 18.23 2.06
C HIS A 70 0.28 17.50 3.02
N ILE A 71 1.40 16.92 2.56
CA ILE A 71 2.35 16.19 3.42
C ILE A 71 3.57 17.08 3.67
N ARG A 72 3.85 17.35 4.95
CA ARG A 72 4.88 18.30 5.36
C ARG A 72 5.79 17.68 6.42
N VAL A 73 7.04 18.13 6.42
CA VAL A 73 7.96 17.93 7.55
C VAL A 73 7.51 18.86 8.67
N VAL A 74 7.33 18.31 9.86
CA VAL A 74 7.01 19.05 11.09
C VAL A 74 8.27 19.08 11.95
N PRO A 75 8.72 20.25 12.43
CA PRO A 75 9.81 20.33 13.39
C PRO A 75 9.42 19.60 14.68
N ASP A 76 10.36 18.89 15.31
CA ASP A 76 10.10 18.19 16.58
C ASP A 76 9.73 19.16 17.73
N ASP A 77 10.08 20.45 17.60
CA ASP A 77 9.89 21.51 18.62
C ASP A 77 8.81 22.55 18.25
N ASP A 78 7.94 22.30 17.26
CA ASP A 78 6.91 23.27 16.86
C ASP A 78 5.69 23.23 17.81
N ASP A 79 5.79 23.93 18.93
CA ASP A 79 4.75 24.04 19.97
C ASP A 79 3.46 24.76 19.50
N ASP A 80 3.52 25.50 18.38
CA ASP A 80 2.45 26.42 17.99
C ASP A 80 1.28 25.72 17.28
N ARG A 81 1.44 24.47 16.82
CA ARG A 81 0.37 23.69 16.18
C ARG A 81 0.25 22.31 16.79
N PRO A 82 -0.87 21.98 17.47
CA PRO A 82 -1.04 20.67 18.08
C PRO A 82 -1.27 19.59 17.00
N VAL A 83 -0.19 19.04 16.47
CA VAL A 83 -0.22 17.87 15.59
C VAL A 83 -0.78 16.69 16.36
N LYS A 84 -1.97 16.23 15.98
CA LYS A 84 -2.69 15.12 16.64
C LYS A 84 -2.19 13.77 16.21
N ILE A 85 -1.64 13.67 15.00
CA ILE A 85 -1.02 12.46 14.47
C ILE A 85 0.13 12.79 13.52
N SER A 86 1.26 12.13 13.73
CA SER A 86 2.46 12.23 12.91
C SER A 86 3.12 10.86 12.76
N PHE A 87 4.05 10.76 11.82
CA PHE A 87 4.82 9.54 11.62
C PHE A 87 6.25 9.86 11.22
N ARG A 88 7.18 8.98 11.59
CA ARG A 88 8.57 9.03 11.16
C ARG A 88 8.88 7.76 10.38
N LEU A 89 9.64 7.91 9.30
CA LEU A 89 10.11 6.78 8.49
C LEU A 89 11.56 6.51 8.84
N TYR A 90 11.95 5.24 8.86
CA TYR A 90 13.30 4.84 9.22
C TYR A 90 13.84 3.82 8.23
N ASN A 91 15.16 3.80 8.12
CA ASN A 91 15.84 2.67 7.53
C ASN A 91 15.61 1.42 8.41
N PRO A 92 15.21 0.26 7.84
CA PRO A 92 14.95 -0.94 8.63
C PRO A 92 16.16 -1.42 9.46
N SER A 93 17.39 -1.05 9.08
CA SER A 93 18.60 -1.33 9.88
C SER A 93 18.66 -0.57 11.19
N ASP A 94 18.07 0.63 11.23
CA ASP A 94 18.24 1.58 12.33
C ASP A 94 17.09 1.44 13.33
N TYR A 95 15.89 1.12 12.83
CA TYR A 95 14.72 0.85 13.65
C TYR A 95 14.00 -0.43 13.18
N PRO A 96 14.52 -1.62 13.54
CA PRO A 96 13.89 -2.89 13.18
C PRO A 96 12.62 -3.11 14.03
N ILE A 97 11.49 -3.35 13.36
CA ILE A 97 10.26 -3.76 14.04
C ILE A 97 10.27 -5.29 14.18
N LEU A 98 10.01 -5.76 15.40
CA LEU A 98 10.27 -7.14 15.81
C LEU A 98 9.06 -8.08 15.58
N HIS A 99 7.88 -7.53 15.28
CA HIS A 99 6.65 -8.27 15.05
C HIS A 99 6.25 -9.16 16.25
N LYS A 100 6.56 -8.70 17.46
CA LYS A 100 6.32 -9.40 18.73
C LYS A 100 4.86 -9.73 18.98
N PHE A 101 3.92 -8.91 18.51
CA PHE A 101 2.50 -9.19 18.72
C PHE A 101 1.95 -10.22 17.73
N ASN A 102 2.62 -10.41 16.60
CA ASN A 102 2.18 -11.33 15.55
C ASN A 102 2.69 -12.76 15.74
N GLN A 103 2.12 -13.47 16.71
CA GLN A 103 2.52 -14.85 17.03
C GLN A 103 2.01 -15.90 16.02
N TYR A 104 1.01 -15.55 15.20
CA TYR A 104 0.27 -16.54 14.40
C TYR A 104 0.59 -16.49 12.92
N MET A 105 0.96 -15.32 12.42
CA MET A 105 1.02 -15.05 10.98
C MET A 105 2.36 -14.43 10.65
N THR A 106 3.43 -15.14 11.01
CA THR A 106 4.78 -14.79 10.59
C THR A 106 5.03 -15.34 9.18
N CYS A 107 5.92 -14.67 8.46
CA CYS A 107 6.42 -15.16 7.19
C CYS A 107 7.87 -15.64 7.35
N PRO A 108 8.11 -16.80 8.01
CA PRO A 108 9.47 -17.28 8.21
C PRO A 108 10.16 -17.51 6.86
N LEU A 109 11.41 -17.08 6.78
CA LEU A 109 12.30 -17.34 5.65
C LEU A 109 12.83 -18.78 5.72
N GLY A 110 13.23 -19.33 4.58
CA GLY A 110 13.79 -20.67 4.47
C GLY A 110 12.73 -21.77 4.23
N ASN A 111 13.06 -22.99 4.66
CA ASN A 111 12.20 -24.16 4.42
C ASN A 111 10.87 -24.05 5.19
N LEU A 112 9.77 -24.15 4.46
CA LEU A 112 8.43 -24.04 5.03
C LEU A 112 7.94 -25.40 5.55
N THR A 113 7.28 -25.37 6.70
CA THR A 113 6.64 -26.53 7.30
C THR A 113 5.15 -26.31 7.48
N ARG A 114 4.36 -27.39 7.39
CA ARG A 114 2.94 -27.42 7.68
C ARG A 114 2.71 -28.00 9.08
N GLY A 115 1.93 -27.32 9.91
CA GLY A 115 1.68 -27.72 11.30
C GLY A 115 2.52 -26.93 12.31
N LYS A 116 2.41 -27.26 13.60
CA LYS A 116 3.11 -26.57 14.70
C LYS A 116 3.90 -27.57 15.56
N GLY A 117 5.02 -27.08 16.12
CA GLY A 117 5.87 -27.84 17.04
C GLY A 117 6.36 -29.16 16.43
N ASN A 118 6.35 -30.22 17.22
CA ASN A 118 6.84 -31.54 16.81
C ASN A 118 6.00 -32.22 15.70
N ARG A 119 4.87 -31.61 15.28
CA ARG A 119 4.03 -32.10 14.17
C ARG A 119 4.26 -31.34 12.86
N ALA A 120 5.25 -30.45 12.82
CA ALA A 120 5.60 -29.70 11.62
C ALA A 120 6.16 -30.63 10.55
N THR A 121 5.48 -30.75 9.41
CA THR A 121 5.93 -31.54 8.25
C THR A 121 6.53 -30.61 7.19
N PRO A 122 7.72 -30.91 6.64
CA PRO A 122 8.28 -30.13 5.54
C PRO A 122 7.34 -30.13 4.32
N THR A 123 7.10 -28.95 3.76
CA THR A 123 6.31 -28.78 2.53
C THR A 123 7.15 -29.00 1.28
N GLY A 124 8.48 -28.87 1.41
CA GLY A 124 9.41 -28.79 0.30
C GLY A 124 9.36 -27.44 -0.45
N GLU A 125 8.63 -26.46 0.09
CA GLU A 125 8.63 -25.08 -0.38
C GLU A 125 9.68 -24.28 0.41
N VAL A 126 10.32 -23.32 -0.25
CA VAL A 126 11.23 -22.36 0.39
C VAL A 126 10.61 -20.98 0.27
N ARG A 127 10.58 -20.22 1.36
CA ARG A 127 10.33 -18.78 1.29
C ARG A 127 11.65 -18.04 1.19
N THR A 128 11.88 -17.38 0.06
CA THR A 128 13.05 -16.51 -0.07
C THR A 128 12.73 -15.15 0.53
N GLY A 129 13.76 -14.43 0.97
CA GLY A 129 13.63 -13.01 1.34
C GLY A 129 13.56 -12.10 0.11
N ASP A 130 13.59 -12.69 -1.09
CA ASP A 130 13.65 -11.97 -2.34
C ASP A 130 12.29 -11.34 -2.65
N VAL A 131 12.36 -10.08 -3.00
CA VAL A 131 11.25 -9.25 -3.41
C VAL A 131 11.73 -8.54 -4.69
N PRO A 132 10.86 -8.33 -5.69
CA PRO A 132 11.24 -7.58 -6.89
C PRO A 132 11.98 -6.28 -6.54
N ASP A 133 13.13 -6.01 -7.17
CA ASP A 133 13.94 -4.82 -6.87
C ASP A 133 13.11 -3.52 -6.97
N GLU A 134 12.19 -3.45 -7.93
CA GLU A 134 11.24 -2.35 -8.11
C GLU A 134 10.34 -2.08 -6.88
N LEU A 135 10.16 -3.05 -5.99
CA LEU A 135 9.42 -2.94 -4.73
C LEU A 135 10.32 -2.64 -3.52
N MET A 136 11.64 -2.68 -3.67
CA MET A 136 12.59 -2.35 -2.61
C MET A 136 13.10 -0.93 -2.79
N ARG A 137 13.93 -0.72 -3.82
CA ARG A 137 14.59 0.55 -4.15
C ARG A 137 14.55 0.78 -5.65
N THR A 138 14.30 2.01 -6.07
CA THR A 138 14.29 2.32 -7.50
C THR A 138 15.71 2.32 -8.06
N ALA A 139 16.00 1.50 -9.08
CA ALA A 139 17.32 1.39 -9.70
C ALA A 139 17.85 2.70 -10.32
N VAL A 140 16.98 3.68 -10.56
CA VAL A 140 17.27 4.94 -11.27
C VAL A 140 16.90 6.18 -10.43
N GLY A 141 16.63 6.04 -9.12
CA GLY A 141 16.12 7.16 -8.32
C GLY A 141 16.33 7.07 -6.81
N ASN A 142 16.15 8.21 -6.15
CA ASN A 142 16.20 8.40 -4.70
C ASN A 142 14.88 8.01 -4.04
N GLY A 143 14.49 6.73 -4.07
CA GLY A 143 13.30 6.35 -3.32
C GLY A 143 13.11 4.87 -3.02
N ARG A 144 12.28 4.63 -2.00
CA ARG A 144 11.98 3.32 -1.42
C ARG A 144 10.49 3.00 -1.49
N VAL A 145 10.14 1.75 -1.79
CA VAL A 145 8.73 1.34 -1.89
C VAL A 145 8.29 0.54 -0.66
N LEU A 146 9.05 -0.51 -0.29
CA LEU A 146 8.83 -1.33 0.91
C LEU A 146 10.06 -1.37 1.85
N ASP A 147 11.14 -0.68 1.50
CA ASP A 147 12.41 -0.69 2.26
C ASP A 147 12.47 0.41 3.33
N PHE A 148 11.46 0.48 4.19
CA PHE A 148 11.42 1.38 5.34
C PHE A 148 10.57 0.78 6.47
N THR A 149 10.87 1.18 7.71
CA THR A 149 9.99 0.99 8.87
C THR A 149 9.43 2.34 9.30
N CYS A 150 8.50 2.36 10.26
CA CYS A 150 7.93 3.62 10.76
C CYS A 150 7.54 3.55 12.23
N THR A 151 7.49 4.73 12.86
CA THR A 151 6.80 4.96 14.12
C THR A 151 5.68 5.97 13.87
N ILE A 152 4.62 5.88 14.67
CA ILE A 152 3.47 6.77 14.62
C ILE A 152 3.28 7.35 16.02
N SER A 153 3.20 8.66 16.13
CA SER A 153 2.79 9.35 17.35
C SER A 153 1.38 9.87 17.16
N THR A 154 0.50 9.66 18.14
CA THR A 154 -0.88 10.13 18.06
C THR A 154 -1.48 10.34 19.44
N SER A 155 -2.23 11.43 19.60
CA SER A 155 -3.07 11.68 20.78
C SER A 155 -4.51 11.20 20.58
N LEU A 156 -4.82 10.63 19.42
CA LEU A 156 -6.16 10.20 19.04
C LEU A 156 -6.47 8.81 19.57
N LYS A 157 -7.77 8.50 19.67
CA LYS A 157 -8.30 7.19 20.03
C LYS A 157 -8.77 6.48 18.77
N LEU A 158 -8.03 5.45 18.35
CA LEU A 158 -8.24 4.70 17.11
C LEU A 158 -8.81 3.31 17.45
N LEU A 159 -9.81 2.85 16.69
CA LEU A 159 -10.31 1.48 16.76
C LEU A 159 -10.36 0.86 15.36
N THR A 160 -9.68 -0.27 15.18
CA THR A 160 -9.70 -1.06 13.95
C THR A 160 -10.65 -2.25 14.08
N ILE A 161 -11.57 -2.42 13.12
CA ILE A 161 -12.58 -3.47 13.12
C ILE A 161 -12.46 -4.32 11.84
N GLY A 162 -12.32 -5.64 11.98
CA GLY A 162 -12.33 -6.59 10.86
C GLY A 162 -11.80 -7.98 11.20
N ASP A 163 -11.54 -8.84 10.21
CA ASP A 163 -11.19 -10.26 10.41
C ASP A 163 -9.69 -10.49 10.68
N SER A 164 -9.19 -11.71 10.45
CA SER A 164 -7.82 -12.12 10.81
C SER A 164 -6.73 -11.27 10.16
N VAL A 165 -6.92 -10.80 8.93
CA VAL A 165 -5.92 -9.94 8.29
C VAL A 165 -5.90 -8.55 8.96
N THR A 166 -7.04 -8.04 9.45
CA THR A 166 -7.09 -6.78 10.21
C THR A 166 -6.28 -6.90 11.48
N VAL A 167 -6.40 -8.03 12.19
CA VAL A 167 -5.63 -8.30 13.41
C VAL A 167 -4.12 -8.33 13.12
N GLN A 168 -3.68 -8.82 11.95
CA GLN A 168 -2.25 -8.80 11.58
C GLN A 168 -1.72 -7.38 11.39
N PHE A 169 -2.48 -6.54 10.69
CA PHE A 169 -2.11 -5.15 10.51
C PHE A 169 -2.18 -4.38 11.82
N SER A 170 -3.17 -4.66 12.67
CA SER A 170 -3.31 -3.97 13.93
C SER A 170 -2.19 -4.31 14.91
N TYR A 171 -1.67 -5.55 14.93
CA TYR A 171 -0.45 -5.87 15.67
C TYR A 171 0.75 -5.06 15.22
N SER A 172 0.89 -4.87 13.90
CA SER A 172 1.99 -4.07 13.36
C SER A 172 1.81 -2.58 13.70
N LEU A 173 0.56 -2.09 13.62
CA LEU A 173 0.20 -0.73 14.01
C LEU A 173 0.45 -0.50 15.50
N ASP A 174 0.08 -1.45 16.35
CA ASP A 174 0.31 -1.45 17.79
C ASP A 174 1.82 -1.30 18.10
N GLU A 175 2.71 -1.97 17.35
CA GLU A 175 4.17 -1.80 17.48
C GLU A 175 4.64 -0.43 16.99
N MET A 176 4.15 0.05 15.84
CA MET A 176 4.48 1.39 15.31
C MET A 176 4.07 2.51 16.28
N LEU A 177 3.04 2.27 17.10
CA LEU A 177 2.53 3.18 18.12
C LEU A 177 3.19 3.02 19.50
N GLY A 178 4.16 2.11 19.63
CA GLY A 178 4.94 1.92 20.84
C GLY A 178 4.39 0.90 21.82
N GLY A 179 3.43 0.06 21.42
CA GLY A 179 2.79 -0.89 22.32
C GLY A 179 3.74 -1.84 23.02
N ASP A 180 4.86 -2.21 22.39
CA ASP A 180 5.88 -3.08 22.99
C ASP A 180 6.86 -2.28 23.86
N GLU A 181 7.48 -1.21 23.33
CA GLU A 181 8.39 -0.35 24.10
C GLU A 181 7.74 0.21 25.37
N LEU A 182 6.46 0.60 25.29
CA LEU A 182 5.70 1.14 26.41
C LEU A 182 5.04 0.04 27.26
N SER A 183 5.14 -1.23 26.85
CA SER A 183 4.44 -2.37 27.46
C SER A 183 2.95 -2.08 27.69
N SER A 184 2.32 -1.37 26.76
CA SER A 184 0.99 -0.77 26.93
C SER A 184 -0.13 -1.57 26.27
N ARG A 185 0.21 -2.72 25.68
CA ARG A 185 -0.76 -3.60 25.02
C ARG A 185 -1.46 -4.52 26.02
N THR A 186 -2.78 -4.42 26.09
CA THR A 186 -3.67 -5.29 26.87
C THR A 186 -4.56 -6.13 25.95
N LEU A 187 -4.63 -7.44 26.22
CA LEU A 187 -5.63 -8.33 25.64
C LEU A 187 -6.93 -8.18 26.42
N LEU A 188 -8.01 -7.75 25.77
CA LEU A 188 -9.31 -7.61 26.40
C LEU A 188 -10.04 -8.96 26.42
N TRP A 189 -10.06 -9.66 25.29
CA TRP A 189 -10.56 -11.04 25.21
C TRP A 189 -9.98 -11.79 24.02
N ASP A 190 -10.01 -13.11 24.15
CA ASP A 190 -9.76 -14.06 23.07
C ASP A 190 -11.05 -14.34 22.29
N ALA A 191 -10.99 -14.27 20.97
CA ALA A 191 -12.04 -14.81 20.10
C ALA A 191 -12.13 -16.34 20.24
N TRP A 192 -10.98 -16.98 20.49
CA TRP A 192 -10.81 -18.38 20.92
C TRP A 192 -9.39 -18.53 21.47
N PRO A 193 -9.04 -19.62 22.16
CA PRO A 193 -7.77 -19.70 22.91
C PRO A 193 -6.55 -19.27 22.08
N GLY A 194 -5.94 -18.15 22.50
CA GLY A 194 -4.75 -17.54 21.89
C GLY A 194 -5.02 -16.61 20.71
N HIS A 195 -6.24 -16.53 20.17
CA HIS A 195 -6.55 -15.65 19.05
C HIS A 195 -7.30 -14.42 19.52
N VAL A 196 -6.69 -13.26 19.29
CA VAL A 196 -7.23 -11.97 19.74
C VAL A 196 -8.62 -11.73 19.17
N GLY A 197 -9.56 -11.50 20.10
CA GLY A 197 -10.89 -11.00 19.81
C GLY A 197 -10.96 -9.48 19.98
N GLY A 198 -10.35 -8.98 21.06
CA GLY A 198 -10.20 -7.55 21.32
C GLY A 198 -8.89 -7.23 22.02
N SER A 199 -8.19 -6.19 21.58
CA SER A 199 -6.99 -5.68 22.25
C SER A 199 -6.90 -4.17 22.21
N ILE A 200 -6.11 -3.60 23.11
CA ILE A 200 -5.91 -2.17 23.23
C ILE A 200 -4.45 -1.85 23.60
N VAL A 201 -3.89 -0.81 23.00
CA VAL A 201 -2.60 -0.19 23.30
C VAL A 201 -2.89 1.19 23.86
N SER A 202 -2.54 1.40 25.13
CA SER A 202 -2.72 2.70 25.78
C SER A 202 -1.80 2.89 27.00
N PRO A 203 -0.94 3.93 27.02
CA PRO A 203 -0.80 4.97 25.99
C PRO A 203 -0.03 4.51 24.75
N THR A 204 -0.21 5.25 23.65
CA THR A 204 0.67 5.24 22.44
C THR A 204 1.77 6.32 22.55
N TYR A 205 2.68 6.41 21.58
CA TYR A 205 3.71 7.48 21.47
C TYR A 205 3.19 8.94 21.42
N GLY A 206 1.90 9.20 21.54
CA GLY A 206 1.33 10.55 21.70
C GLY A 206 0.25 10.63 22.78
N ASN A 207 0.24 9.68 23.73
CA ASN A 207 -0.78 9.53 24.78
C ASN A 207 -2.20 9.25 24.24
N GLY A 208 -2.32 8.74 23.01
CA GLY A 208 -3.56 8.26 22.43
C GLY A 208 -3.87 6.81 22.80
N VAL A 209 -4.79 6.21 22.03
CA VAL A 209 -5.24 4.83 22.17
C VAL A 209 -5.28 4.17 20.81
N SER A 210 -4.81 2.92 20.69
CA SER A 210 -5.10 2.05 19.54
C SER A 210 -5.81 0.81 20.02
N ALA A 211 -6.93 0.46 19.40
CA ALA A 211 -7.69 -0.73 19.71
C ALA A 211 -7.95 -1.56 18.46
N THR A 212 -8.12 -2.87 18.68
CA THR A 212 -8.49 -3.83 17.64
C THR A 212 -9.71 -4.61 18.10
N TRP A 213 -10.72 -4.71 17.25
CA TRP A 213 -11.87 -5.56 17.43
C TRP A 213 -12.00 -6.52 16.24
N ARG A 214 -11.80 -7.80 16.51
CA ARG A 214 -11.98 -8.84 15.52
C ARG A 214 -13.46 -9.11 15.24
N MET A 215 -13.87 -8.94 13.99
CA MET A 215 -15.23 -9.23 13.50
C MET A 215 -15.19 -9.67 12.03
N THR A 216 -15.98 -10.68 11.66
CA THR A 216 -16.03 -11.25 10.30
C THR A 216 -17.12 -10.63 9.42
N GLY A 217 -17.87 -9.65 9.92
CA GLY A 217 -18.86 -8.88 9.17
C GLY A 217 -18.71 -7.38 9.38
N LEU A 218 -19.69 -6.62 8.90
CA LEU A 218 -19.86 -5.20 9.22
C LEU A 218 -20.71 -5.04 10.49
N LEU A 219 -20.53 -3.93 11.23
CA LEU A 219 -21.42 -3.61 12.35
C LEU A 219 -22.87 -3.58 11.85
N SER A 220 -23.76 -4.23 12.59
CA SER A 220 -25.17 -4.37 12.21
C SER A 220 -26.06 -4.54 13.41
N ILE A 221 -27.26 -3.96 13.38
CA ILE A 221 -28.27 -4.17 14.44
C ILE A 221 -28.60 -5.67 14.52
N LYS A 222 -28.70 -6.34 13.37
CA LYS A 222 -28.96 -7.79 13.30
C LYS A 222 -27.84 -8.65 13.89
N GLY A 223 -26.63 -8.11 14.02
CA GLY A 223 -25.45 -8.77 14.58
C GLY A 223 -25.32 -8.63 16.09
N GLU A 224 -26.13 -7.78 16.73
CA GLU A 224 -26.11 -7.64 18.18
C GLU A 224 -26.50 -8.96 18.88
N GLY A 225 -25.75 -9.33 19.91
CA GLY A 225 -25.93 -10.55 20.69
C GLY A 225 -25.53 -11.84 19.98
N ARG A 226 -25.06 -11.77 18.72
CA ARG A 226 -24.55 -12.95 18.02
C ARG A 226 -23.10 -13.27 18.44
N PRO A 227 -22.68 -14.54 18.41
CA PRO A 227 -21.33 -14.93 18.76
C PRO A 227 -20.26 -14.23 17.89
N PRO A 228 -19.16 -13.73 18.48
CA PRO A 228 -18.12 -13.02 17.74
C PRO A 228 -17.28 -13.91 16.79
N ALA A 229 -16.60 -13.21 15.88
CA ALA A 229 -15.42 -13.54 15.04
C ALA A 229 -15.31 -14.83 14.21
N ASN A 230 -16.10 -15.89 14.38
CA ASN A 230 -16.00 -17.10 13.52
C ASN A 230 -17.32 -17.61 12.93
N SER A 231 -18.43 -16.92 13.20
CA SER A 231 -19.68 -17.15 12.49
C SER A 231 -19.70 -16.29 11.22
N ALA A 232 -20.23 -16.82 10.10
CA ALA A 232 -20.45 -16.02 8.91
C ALA A 232 -21.38 -14.84 9.24
N GLY A 233 -21.02 -13.64 8.79
CA GLY A 233 -21.71 -12.39 9.12
C GLY A 233 -21.31 -11.74 10.46
N GLY A 234 -20.62 -12.47 11.35
CA GLY A 234 -20.12 -11.94 12.62
C GLY A 234 -21.21 -11.55 13.63
N GLY A 235 -20.76 -11.03 14.77
CA GLY A 235 -21.61 -10.56 15.85
C GLY A 235 -20.85 -9.65 16.80
N TRP A 236 -21.59 -8.88 17.59
CA TRP A 236 -21.06 -7.98 18.62
C TRP A 236 -22.02 -7.91 19.80
N SER A 237 -21.55 -7.45 20.96
CA SER A 237 -22.38 -7.19 22.12
C SER A 237 -22.01 -5.87 22.79
N MET A 238 -22.94 -5.28 23.55
CA MET A 238 -22.64 -4.10 24.38
C MET A 238 -21.55 -4.38 25.43
N LYS A 239 -21.37 -5.65 25.84
CA LYS A 239 -20.25 -6.05 26.69
C LYS A 239 -18.91 -5.76 26.00
N ASP A 240 -18.77 -6.15 24.74
CA ASP A 240 -17.53 -5.93 23.96
C ASP A 240 -17.27 -4.43 23.76
N VAL A 241 -18.33 -3.66 23.45
CA VAL A 241 -18.26 -2.19 23.34
C VAL A 241 -17.79 -1.56 24.65
N ASN A 242 -18.40 -1.93 25.77
CA ASN A 242 -18.06 -1.38 27.08
C ASN A 242 -16.63 -1.76 27.51
N MET A 243 -16.14 -2.95 27.17
CA MET A 243 -14.74 -3.33 27.45
C MET A 243 -13.73 -2.38 26.80
N PHE A 244 -14.04 -1.81 25.63
CA PHE A 244 -13.21 -0.76 25.04
C PHE A 244 -13.45 0.61 25.69
N LEU A 245 -14.71 1.05 25.81
CA LEU A 245 -15.02 2.40 26.27
C LEU A 245 -14.67 2.64 27.74
N GLU A 246 -14.74 1.61 28.58
CA GLU A 246 -14.45 1.67 30.00
C GLU A 246 -12.98 1.34 30.33
N HIS A 247 -12.18 0.97 29.32
CA HIS A 247 -10.76 0.68 29.52
C HIS A 247 -10.03 1.92 30.10
N ARG A 248 -9.17 1.68 31.08
CA ARG A 248 -8.32 2.68 31.73
C ARG A 248 -6.88 2.21 31.67
N ASN A 249 -5.96 3.16 31.52
CA ASN A 249 -4.54 2.86 31.42
C ASN A 249 -4.06 2.26 32.75
N SER A 250 -3.62 1.00 32.72
CA SER A 250 -3.19 0.27 33.92
C SER A 250 -1.67 0.33 34.18
N ASN A 251 -0.90 1.06 33.37
CA ASN A 251 0.56 1.06 33.48
C ASN A 251 1.06 2.00 34.60
N GLY A 252 1.12 1.45 35.82
CA GLY A 252 1.86 1.99 36.97
C GLY A 252 1.06 2.91 37.89
N ASP A 253 1.40 2.88 39.20
CA ASP A 253 0.70 3.54 40.32
C ASP A 253 0.32 5.03 40.13
N LEU A 254 0.97 5.74 39.20
CA LEU A 254 0.73 7.15 38.91
C LEU A 254 -0.45 7.41 37.95
N LEU A 255 -0.99 6.39 37.29
CA LEU A 255 -2.08 6.51 36.29
C LEU A 255 -3.40 5.85 36.71
N SER A 256 -3.55 5.43 37.97
CA SER A 256 -4.80 4.86 38.50
C SER A 256 -6.03 5.77 38.34
N ASN A 257 -5.82 7.06 38.09
CA ASN A 257 -6.85 8.08 37.83
C ASN A 257 -7.03 8.43 36.34
N ALA A 258 -6.40 7.73 35.40
CA ALA A 258 -6.59 8.00 33.98
C ALA A 258 -8.08 7.87 33.61
N PRO A 259 -8.65 8.84 32.86
CA PRO A 259 -10.03 8.75 32.42
C PRO A 259 -10.22 7.52 31.52
N PRO A 260 -11.43 6.96 31.46
CA PRO A 260 -11.70 5.88 30.53
C PRO A 260 -11.58 6.36 29.07
N VAL A 261 -11.53 5.42 28.13
CA VAL A 261 -11.50 5.74 26.69
C VAL A 261 -12.71 6.60 26.29
N GLU A 262 -13.92 6.29 26.79
CA GLU A 262 -15.20 7.02 26.61
C GLU A 262 -15.73 7.21 25.19
N LYS A 263 -14.85 7.36 24.19
CA LYS A 263 -15.14 7.48 22.76
C LYS A 263 -13.92 7.11 21.93
N PHE A 264 -14.12 6.79 20.66
CA PHE A 264 -13.06 6.72 19.67
C PHE A 264 -13.16 7.90 18.71
N ASP A 265 -12.04 8.55 18.39
CA ASP A 265 -12.01 9.63 17.41
C ASP A 265 -12.12 9.06 15.98
N VAL A 266 -11.54 7.88 15.76
CA VAL A 266 -11.49 7.21 14.46
C VAL A 266 -11.86 5.73 14.59
N VAL A 267 -12.79 5.27 13.75
CA VAL A 267 -13.06 3.84 13.56
C VAL A 267 -12.69 3.45 12.13
N LEU A 268 -11.81 2.47 11.98
CA LEU A 268 -11.43 1.89 10.69
C LEU A 268 -12.18 0.58 10.47
N PHE A 269 -12.97 0.50 9.40
CA PHE A 269 -13.56 -0.76 8.94
C PHE A 269 -12.75 -1.37 7.82
N ARG A 270 -12.29 -2.61 8.04
CA ARG A 270 -11.90 -3.49 6.95
C ARG A 270 -13.08 -4.32 6.50
N THR A 271 -13.42 -4.19 5.22
CA THR A 271 -14.44 -5.03 4.58
C THR A 271 -13.95 -6.49 4.50
N THR A 272 -14.67 -7.41 5.11
CA THR A 272 -14.26 -8.80 5.36
C THR A 272 -14.60 -9.74 4.20
N HIS A 273 -14.17 -9.38 2.97
CA HIS A 273 -14.43 -10.22 1.78
C HIS A 273 -13.83 -11.62 1.93
N GLY A 274 -14.66 -12.65 1.78
CA GLY A 274 -14.34 -14.04 2.14
C GLY A 274 -15.19 -14.57 3.30
N TRP A 275 -15.63 -13.68 4.19
CA TRP A 275 -16.60 -13.97 5.25
C TRP A 275 -17.99 -13.44 4.92
N MET A 276 -18.05 -12.34 4.17
CA MET A 276 -19.28 -11.80 3.59
C MET A 276 -19.27 -12.04 2.09
N SER A 277 -20.42 -12.47 1.55
CA SER A 277 -20.64 -12.51 0.11
C SER A 277 -20.77 -11.09 -0.44
N ALA A 278 -20.48 -10.90 -1.72
CA ALA A 278 -20.66 -9.60 -2.38
C ALA A 278 -22.10 -9.06 -2.28
N LYS A 279 -23.10 -9.95 -2.23
CA LYS A 279 -24.51 -9.59 -2.07
C LYS A 279 -24.83 -8.99 -0.70
N GLU A 280 -24.03 -9.29 0.31
CA GLU A 280 -24.16 -8.72 1.66
C GLU A 280 -23.43 -7.38 1.81
N LEU A 281 -22.56 -7.03 0.86
CA LEU A 281 -21.81 -5.78 0.84
C LEU A 281 -22.58 -4.71 0.06
N THR A 282 -23.72 -4.31 0.61
CA THR A 282 -24.62 -3.31 0.02
C THR A 282 -24.39 -1.91 0.57
N TYR A 283 -24.94 -0.90 -0.12
CA TYR A 283 -24.85 0.51 0.28
C TYR A 283 -25.38 0.70 1.71
N ASP A 284 -26.61 0.26 1.96
CA ASP A 284 -27.29 0.40 3.25
C ASP A 284 -26.52 -0.30 4.38
N ARG A 285 -25.88 -1.43 4.09
CA ARG A 285 -25.07 -2.19 5.04
C ARG A 285 -23.83 -1.42 5.50
N PHE A 286 -23.19 -0.65 4.61
CA PHE A 286 -22.10 0.24 4.97
C PHE A 286 -22.60 1.46 5.75
N ILE A 287 -23.71 2.08 5.32
CA ILE A 287 -24.31 3.24 6.02
C ILE A 287 -24.73 2.86 7.45
N GLU A 288 -25.34 1.68 7.63
CA GLU A 288 -25.68 1.14 8.96
C GLU A 288 -24.42 0.97 9.82
N ALA A 289 -23.35 0.38 9.28
CA ALA A 289 -22.11 0.16 10.02
C ALA A 289 -21.44 1.47 10.46
N ILE A 290 -21.41 2.48 9.59
CA ILE A 290 -20.91 3.83 9.92
C ILE A 290 -21.77 4.46 11.01
N SER A 291 -23.10 4.36 10.88
CA SER A 291 -24.04 4.94 11.86
C SER A 291 -23.91 4.28 13.23
N LEU A 292 -23.76 2.96 13.28
CA LEU A 292 -23.53 2.21 14.51
C LEU A 292 -22.17 2.53 15.14
N ALA A 293 -21.12 2.78 14.35
CA ALA A 293 -19.85 3.27 14.90
C ALA A 293 -20.03 4.62 15.62
N GLY A 294 -20.81 5.54 15.04
CA GLY A 294 -21.18 6.79 15.71
C GLY A 294 -21.99 6.57 16.99
N GLN A 295 -23.00 5.69 16.96
CA GLN A 295 -23.88 5.47 18.11
C GLN A 295 -23.21 4.71 19.26
N LEU A 296 -22.53 3.60 18.95
CA LEU A 296 -21.97 2.69 19.94
C LEU A 296 -20.61 3.15 20.43
N LEU A 297 -19.77 3.65 19.53
CA LEU A 297 -18.36 3.97 19.79
C LEU A 297 -18.10 5.48 19.85
N ARG A 298 -19.14 6.29 19.61
CA ARG A 298 -19.08 7.76 19.58
C ARG A 298 -18.04 8.27 18.58
N ALA A 299 -17.88 7.53 17.48
CA ALA A 299 -16.94 7.84 16.43
C ALA A 299 -17.28 9.17 15.74
N GLU A 300 -16.27 10.00 15.51
CA GLU A 300 -16.40 11.24 14.73
C GLU A 300 -15.91 11.05 13.29
N THR A 301 -14.94 10.17 13.09
CA THR A 301 -14.43 9.81 11.75
C THR A 301 -14.51 8.31 11.55
N VAL A 302 -14.95 7.90 10.36
CA VAL A 302 -14.88 6.50 9.93
C VAL A 302 -13.98 6.40 8.70
N VAL A 303 -13.07 5.42 8.71
CA VAL A 303 -12.26 5.08 7.54
C VAL A 303 -12.77 3.76 6.98
N LEU A 304 -13.11 3.73 5.69
CA LEU A 304 -13.49 2.51 4.99
C LEU A 304 -12.32 2.01 4.15
N GLN A 305 -11.94 0.75 4.34
CA GLN A 305 -10.86 0.12 3.59
C GLN A 305 -11.40 -0.60 2.36
N THR A 306 -10.81 -0.34 1.19
CA THR A 306 -11.12 -1.05 -0.05
C THR A 306 -10.64 -2.51 0.00
N ILE A 307 -11.32 -3.36 -0.77
CA ILE A 307 -11.10 -4.80 -0.84
C ILE A 307 -10.00 -5.09 -1.88
N PRO A 308 -8.91 -5.79 -1.51
CA PRO A 308 -7.89 -6.22 -2.46
C PRO A 308 -8.31 -7.47 -3.24
N PHE A 309 -7.53 -7.81 -4.26
CA PHE A 309 -7.59 -9.14 -4.82
C PHE A 309 -7.16 -10.19 -3.77
N THR A 310 -7.91 -11.29 -3.66
CA THR A 310 -7.58 -12.43 -2.80
C THR A 310 -7.94 -13.75 -3.47
N ASN A 311 -7.50 -14.86 -2.88
CA ASN A 311 -7.90 -16.19 -3.32
C ASN A 311 -9.43 -16.49 -3.21
N ASN A 312 -10.21 -15.65 -2.54
CA ASN A 312 -11.68 -15.74 -2.51
C ASN A 312 -12.35 -15.24 -3.80
N ILE A 313 -11.64 -14.49 -4.65
CA ILE A 313 -12.15 -13.97 -5.93
C ILE A 313 -11.88 -15.01 -7.01
N LYS A 314 -12.83 -15.89 -7.30
CA LYS A 314 -12.57 -17.10 -8.11
C LYS A 314 -12.66 -16.87 -9.60
N THR A 315 -13.48 -15.91 -10.00
CA THR A 315 -13.80 -15.62 -11.40
C THR A 315 -13.63 -14.14 -11.73
N VAL A 316 -13.55 -13.83 -13.03
CA VAL A 316 -13.59 -12.44 -13.52
C VAL A 316 -14.89 -11.75 -13.10
N GLY A 317 -15.99 -12.49 -12.96
CA GLY A 317 -17.26 -11.97 -12.44
C GLY A 317 -17.15 -11.50 -11.00
N ASP A 318 -16.53 -12.31 -10.13
CA ASP A 318 -16.28 -11.94 -8.72
C ASP A 318 -15.39 -10.69 -8.65
N TRP A 319 -14.42 -10.58 -9.56
CA TRP A 319 -13.52 -9.44 -9.60
C TRP A 319 -14.21 -8.13 -9.99
N LYS A 320 -15.07 -8.17 -11.01
CA LYS A 320 -15.90 -7.02 -11.39
C LYS A 320 -16.81 -6.58 -10.25
N GLU A 321 -17.35 -7.54 -9.50
CA GLU A 321 -18.19 -7.24 -8.35
C GLU A 321 -17.40 -6.58 -7.22
N MET A 322 -16.14 -6.98 -7.00
CA MET A 322 -15.25 -6.29 -6.06
C MET A 322 -14.95 -4.85 -6.48
N TYR A 323 -14.75 -4.59 -7.77
CA TYR A 323 -14.65 -3.21 -8.28
C TYR A 323 -15.89 -2.39 -7.98
N ARG A 324 -17.08 -2.97 -8.22
CA ARG A 324 -18.35 -2.32 -7.94
C ARG A 324 -18.47 -1.94 -6.46
N ILE A 325 -18.08 -2.83 -5.55
CA ILE A 325 -18.09 -2.56 -4.11
C ILE A 325 -17.05 -1.50 -3.73
N ASN A 326 -15.84 -1.55 -4.28
CA ASN A 326 -14.83 -0.52 -4.03
C ASN A 326 -15.26 0.87 -4.56
N SER A 327 -15.95 0.92 -5.70
CA SER A 327 -16.57 2.16 -6.20
C SER A 327 -17.62 2.67 -5.21
N MET A 328 -18.49 1.78 -4.72
CA MET A 328 -19.52 2.11 -3.73
C MET A 328 -18.92 2.67 -2.43
N ILE A 329 -17.83 2.09 -1.94
CA ILE A 329 -17.10 2.60 -0.76
C ILE A 329 -16.63 4.04 -0.99
N ARG A 330 -16.06 4.32 -2.17
CA ARG A 330 -15.61 5.68 -2.55
C ARG A 330 -16.78 6.64 -2.69
N ASP A 331 -17.89 6.20 -3.28
CA ASP A 331 -19.09 7.01 -3.45
C ASP A 331 -19.74 7.36 -2.10
N ILE A 332 -19.78 6.42 -1.14
CA ILE A 332 -20.24 6.67 0.23
C ILE A 332 -19.38 7.75 0.88
N ALA A 333 -18.05 7.60 0.84
CA ALA A 333 -17.14 8.57 1.43
C ALA A 333 -17.33 9.95 0.79
N LYS A 334 -17.29 10.03 -0.54
CA LYS A 334 -17.43 11.28 -1.31
C LYS A 334 -18.74 12.01 -0.98
N ASN A 335 -19.84 11.28 -0.85
CA ASN A 335 -21.17 11.86 -0.66
C ASN A 335 -21.62 11.92 0.81
N TRP A 336 -20.78 11.55 1.78
CA TRP A 336 -21.16 11.44 3.19
C TRP A 336 -21.84 12.69 3.77
N ASN A 337 -21.38 13.89 3.39
CA ASN A 337 -21.97 15.14 3.89
C ASN A 337 -23.46 15.28 3.54
N HIS A 338 -23.91 14.71 2.40
CA HIS A 338 -25.32 14.69 2.01
C HIS A 338 -26.13 13.66 2.82
N HIS A 339 -25.49 12.60 3.32
CA HIS A 339 -26.12 11.59 4.19
C HIS A 339 -26.19 12.03 5.64
N ASN A 340 -25.22 12.82 6.10
CA ASN A 340 -25.19 13.27 7.49
C ASN A 340 -26.41 14.14 7.83
N SER A 341 -26.94 14.93 6.88
CA SER A 341 -28.14 15.74 7.13
C SER A 341 -29.41 14.93 7.43
N THR A 342 -29.43 13.62 7.12
CA THR A 342 -30.60 12.76 7.32
C THR A 342 -30.41 11.72 8.42
N THR A 343 -29.22 11.60 9.00
CA THR A 343 -28.88 10.55 9.98
C THR A 343 -28.51 11.18 11.33
N THR A 344 -28.89 10.54 12.43
CA THR A 344 -28.60 11.01 13.81
C THR A 344 -27.19 10.61 14.30
N THR A 345 -26.24 10.46 13.37
CA THR A 345 -24.90 9.93 13.67
C THR A 345 -23.93 11.04 14.09
N SER A 346 -22.99 10.71 14.98
CA SER A 346 -21.88 11.61 15.35
C SER A 346 -20.76 11.67 14.31
N VAL A 347 -20.80 10.80 13.29
CA VAL A 347 -19.75 10.69 12.29
C VAL A 347 -19.79 11.89 11.34
N LYS A 348 -18.77 12.74 11.43
CA LYS A 348 -18.57 13.93 10.60
C LYS A 348 -17.86 13.61 9.29
N HIS A 349 -16.91 12.68 9.31
CA HIS A 349 -16.06 12.37 8.16
C HIS A 349 -16.07 10.89 7.84
N VAL A 350 -16.14 10.57 6.55
CA VAL A 350 -15.87 9.23 6.03
C VAL A 350 -14.73 9.31 5.01
N LEU A 351 -13.65 8.60 5.31
CA LEU A 351 -12.44 8.54 4.48
C LEU A 351 -12.32 7.17 3.80
N VAL A 352 -11.52 7.11 2.73
CA VAL A 352 -11.18 5.86 2.04
C VAL A 352 -9.72 5.52 2.22
N HIS A 353 -9.44 4.31 2.70
CA HIS A 353 -8.11 3.73 2.73
C HIS A 353 -7.95 2.77 1.54
N GLU A 354 -7.13 3.15 0.55
CA GLU A 354 -6.97 2.43 -0.74
C GLU A 354 -6.11 1.15 -0.63
N TYR A 355 -6.34 0.36 0.40
CA TYR A 355 -5.63 -0.91 0.62
C TYR A 355 -5.79 -1.89 -0.54
N GLY A 356 -6.97 -1.94 -1.15
CA GLY A 356 -7.20 -2.77 -2.32
C GLY A 356 -6.23 -2.42 -3.45
N GLN A 357 -6.08 -1.14 -3.75
CA GLN A 357 -5.15 -0.65 -4.77
C GLN A 357 -3.70 -1.01 -4.42
N TYR A 358 -3.28 -0.76 -3.17
CA TYR A 358 -1.92 -1.06 -2.71
C TYR A 358 -1.54 -2.53 -2.91
N VAL A 359 -2.37 -3.46 -2.43
CA VAL A 359 -2.13 -4.89 -2.57
C VAL A 359 -2.12 -5.29 -4.05
N ASN A 360 -3.07 -4.81 -4.85
CA ASN A 360 -3.13 -5.13 -6.27
C ASN A 360 -1.88 -4.66 -7.02
N HIS A 361 -1.35 -3.48 -6.68
CA HIS A 361 -0.12 -2.97 -7.27
C HIS A 361 1.09 -3.85 -6.94
N ILE A 362 1.17 -4.38 -5.71
CA ILE A 362 2.22 -5.33 -5.32
C ILE A 362 2.12 -6.61 -6.15
N ILE A 363 0.92 -7.19 -6.27
CA ILE A 363 0.70 -8.39 -7.08
C ILE A 363 1.09 -8.11 -8.54
N TRP A 364 0.76 -6.93 -9.08
CA TRP A 364 1.14 -6.50 -10.43
C TRP A 364 2.66 -6.44 -10.63
N LYS A 365 3.37 -5.82 -9.69
CA LYS A 365 4.83 -5.71 -9.72
C LYS A 365 5.48 -7.08 -9.64
N ASN A 366 4.94 -7.98 -8.81
CA ASN A 366 5.43 -9.36 -8.74
C ASN A 366 5.08 -10.14 -10.02
N ALA A 367 3.92 -9.93 -10.64
CA ALA A 367 3.59 -10.54 -11.94
C ALA A 367 4.58 -10.12 -13.02
N LYS A 368 4.90 -8.83 -13.11
CA LYS A 368 5.92 -8.31 -14.04
C LYS A 368 7.29 -8.95 -13.78
N TYR A 369 7.69 -9.05 -12.51
CA TYR A 369 8.95 -9.70 -12.11
C TYR A 369 9.02 -11.18 -12.52
N LEU A 370 7.91 -11.90 -12.40
CA LEU A 370 7.79 -13.29 -12.86
C LEU A 370 7.71 -13.43 -14.40
N GLY A 371 7.79 -12.32 -15.15
CA GLY A 371 7.79 -12.34 -16.62
C GLY A 371 6.41 -12.33 -17.26
N TYR A 372 5.33 -12.05 -16.52
CA TYR A 372 4.02 -11.83 -17.13
C TYR A 372 4.04 -10.54 -17.95
N SER A 373 3.38 -10.56 -19.11
CA SER A 373 3.25 -9.40 -20.00
C SER A 373 2.19 -8.43 -19.46
N VAL A 374 2.55 -7.68 -18.42
CA VAL A 374 1.70 -6.66 -17.77
C VAL A 374 2.36 -5.29 -17.78
N SER A 375 1.53 -4.25 -17.84
CA SER A 375 1.94 -2.86 -17.76
C SER A 375 2.34 -2.47 -16.33
N ASP A 376 3.04 -1.34 -16.19
CA ASP A 376 3.31 -0.78 -14.85
C ASP A 376 1.99 -0.28 -14.22
N PRO A 377 1.67 -0.65 -12.96
CA PRO A 377 0.48 -0.14 -12.30
C PRO A 377 0.54 1.37 -12.00
N ILE A 378 1.72 1.99 -12.04
CA ILE A 378 1.89 3.44 -11.86
C ILE A 378 1.74 4.18 -13.20
N GLY A 379 0.97 5.28 -13.19
CA GLY A 379 0.97 6.26 -14.28
C GLY A 379 0.06 5.93 -15.47
N THR A 380 -0.57 4.77 -15.47
CA THR A 380 -1.53 4.39 -16.50
C THR A 380 -2.97 4.48 -15.97
N ASN A 381 -3.97 4.53 -16.86
CA ASN A 381 -5.38 4.52 -16.46
C ASN A 381 -5.68 3.24 -15.66
N LYS A 382 -5.78 3.41 -14.33
CA LYS A 382 -5.81 2.32 -13.35
C LYS A 382 -6.96 1.35 -13.65
N ASP A 383 -8.15 1.87 -13.94
CA ASP A 383 -9.33 1.02 -14.13
C ASP A 383 -9.23 0.22 -15.44
N ALA A 384 -8.75 0.83 -16.52
CA ALA A 384 -8.66 0.20 -17.83
C ALA A 384 -7.62 -0.94 -17.88
N ILE A 385 -6.48 -0.80 -17.22
CA ILE A 385 -5.47 -1.87 -17.17
C ILE A 385 -5.94 -3.00 -16.28
N LEU A 386 -6.43 -2.68 -15.08
CA LEU A 386 -6.71 -3.72 -14.12
C LEU A 386 -7.82 -4.66 -14.62
N GLU A 387 -8.78 -4.13 -15.38
CA GLU A 387 -9.81 -4.93 -16.05
C GLU A 387 -9.29 -5.71 -17.25
N LYS A 388 -8.37 -5.15 -18.04
CA LYS A 388 -7.90 -5.77 -19.29
C LYS A 388 -6.83 -6.83 -19.06
N GLU A 389 -5.86 -6.54 -18.23
CA GLU A 389 -4.69 -7.38 -17.96
C GLU A 389 -4.89 -8.27 -16.72
N GLY A 390 -5.68 -7.84 -15.74
CA GLY A 390 -5.92 -8.62 -14.51
C GLY A 390 -6.38 -10.05 -14.77
N PRO A 391 -7.35 -10.29 -15.67
CA PRO A 391 -7.80 -11.63 -16.01
C PRO A 391 -6.71 -12.60 -16.46
N THR A 392 -5.61 -12.13 -17.05
CA THR A 392 -4.59 -13.01 -17.63
C THR A 392 -3.63 -13.60 -16.59
N PHE A 393 -3.46 -12.96 -15.43
CA PHE A 393 -2.50 -13.43 -14.43
C PHE A 393 -3.09 -13.59 -13.02
N LEU A 394 -4.09 -12.79 -12.63
CA LEU A 394 -4.71 -12.91 -11.30
C LEU A 394 -5.38 -14.27 -11.09
N PHE A 395 -5.87 -14.89 -12.17
CA PHE A 395 -6.50 -16.21 -12.15
C PHE A 395 -5.57 -17.34 -12.57
N ASP A 396 -4.29 -17.07 -12.85
CA ASP A 396 -3.28 -18.12 -12.96
C ASP A 396 -2.93 -18.60 -11.54
N ARG A 397 -3.45 -19.76 -11.17
CA ARG A 397 -3.45 -20.27 -9.79
C ARG A 397 -2.62 -21.53 -9.64
N LEU A 398 -2.17 -21.77 -8.41
CA LEU A 398 -1.63 -23.06 -8.01
C LEU A 398 -2.69 -24.16 -8.18
N LYS A 399 -2.24 -25.38 -8.48
CA LYS A 399 -3.07 -26.58 -8.66
C LYS A 399 -2.96 -27.52 -7.45
N ASP A 400 -3.03 -26.95 -6.26
CA ASP A 400 -2.83 -27.63 -4.98
C ASP A 400 -4.08 -28.41 -4.48
N GLY A 401 -5.14 -28.45 -5.30
CA GLY A 401 -6.40 -29.10 -4.95
C GLY A 401 -7.20 -28.39 -3.86
N GLN A 402 -6.79 -27.19 -3.43
CA GLN A 402 -7.52 -26.42 -2.44
C GLN A 402 -8.73 -25.71 -3.06
N GLN A 403 -9.77 -25.48 -2.25
CA GLN A 403 -10.96 -24.74 -2.68
C GLN A 403 -10.64 -23.27 -3.04
N PHE A 404 -9.56 -22.72 -2.47
CA PHE A 404 -9.12 -21.33 -2.59
C PHE A 404 -7.63 -21.27 -2.96
N SER A 405 -7.25 -21.93 -4.05
CA SER A 405 -5.86 -21.90 -4.52
C SER A 405 -5.39 -20.47 -4.80
N ALA A 406 -4.21 -20.11 -4.30
CA ALA A 406 -3.66 -18.78 -4.47
C ALA A 406 -3.26 -18.49 -5.92
N SER A 407 -3.32 -17.20 -6.30
CA SER A 407 -2.76 -16.72 -7.56
C SER A 407 -1.23 -16.83 -7.53
N ILE A 408 -0.62 -17.35 -8.59
CA ILE A 408 0.83 -17.54 -8.68
C ILE A 408 1.57 -16.21 -8.49
N PRO A 409 1.21 -15.12 -9.21
CA PRO A 409 1.83 -13.81 -9.00
C PRO A 409 1.62 -13.21 -7.62
N MET A 410 0.65 -13.72 -6.85
CA MET A 410 0.47 -13.27 -5.48
C MET A 410 1.45 -13.95 -4.52
N VAL A 411 1.73 -15.25 -4.67
CA VAL A 411 2.45 -16.02 -3.62
C VAL A 411 3.81 -16.56 -4.03
N CYS A 412 4.12 -16.64 -5.32
CA CYS A 412 5.36 -17.25 -5.80
C CYS A 412 6.49 -16.23 -5.94
N SER A 413 7.72 -16.67 -5.66
CA SER A 413 8.97 -15.92 -5.89
C SER A 413 9.57 -16.16 -7.27
N ASP A 414 9.28 -17.31 -7.88
CA ASP A 414 9.84 -17.71 -9.17
C ASP A 414 8.87 -18.66 -9.91
N LEU A 415 9.07 -18.85 -11.21
CA LEU A 415 8.24 -19.75 -12.04
C LEU A 415 8.89 -21.14 -12.19
N GLU A 416 10.20 -21.24 -12.02
CA GLU A 416 10.98 -22.47 -12.17
C GLU A 416 10.57 -23.53 -11.14
N SER A 417 10.30 -23.11 -9.89
CA SER A 417 9.88 -23.99 -8.80
C SER A 417 8.46 -24.54 -8.93
N LEU A 418 7.64 -24.00 -9.85
CA LEU A 418 6.28 -24.50 -10.09
C LEU A 418 6.28 -25.96 -10.58
N GLY A 419 7.33 -26.36 -11.30
CA GLY A 419 7.40 -27.66 -11.95
C GLY A 419 6.21 -27.94 -12.88
N VAL A 420 6.03 -29.20 -13.24
CA VAL A 420 4.97 -29.64 -14.16
C VAL A 420 3.59 -29.64 -13.48
N SER A 421 3.54 -30.01 -12.20
CA SER A 421 2.30 -30.11 -11.42
C SER A 421 1.70 -28.74 -11.09
N ARG A 422 2.53 -27.71 -10.89
CA ARG A 422 2.11 -26.35 -10.47
C ARG A 422 1.31 -26.34 -9.17
N ASP A 423 1.45 -27.36 -8.34
CA ASP A 423 0.78 -27.51 -7.05
C ASP A 423 1.47 -26.72 -5.93
N LYS A 424 2.74 -26.37 -6.11
CA LYS A 424 3.53 -25.57 -5.19
C LYS A 424 4.52 -24.69 -5.93
N CYS A 425 5.09 -23.72 -5.24
CA CYS A 425 6.21 -22.89 -5.69
C CYS A 425 7.02 -22.46 -4.47
N ASN A 426 8.23 -21.98 -4.70
CA ASN A 426 8.89 -21.16 -3.69
C ASN A 426 8.07 -19.90 -3.45
N ARG A 427 7.98 -19.51 -2.18
CA ARG A 427 7.11 -18.42 -1.72
C ARG A 427 7.87 -17.11 -1.70
N ASN A 428 7.20 -16.04 -2.11
CA ASN A 428 7.71 -14.69 -1.89
C ASN A 428 7.57 -14.26 -0.41
N TYR A 429 8.23 -13.16 -0.06
CA TYR A 429 8.13 -12.53 1.26
C TYR A 429 7.06 -11.42 1.32
N LEU A 430 5.98 -11.58 0.55
CA LEU A 430 4.90 -10.60 0.44
C LEU A 430 3.57 -11.16 0.96
N PHE A 431 3.27 -12.42 0.67
CA PHE A 431 2.01 -13.08 1.06
C PHE A 431 2.25 -14.50 1.58
N SER A 432 1.47 -14.92 2.58
CA SER A 432 1.62 -16.27 3.16
C SER A 432 0.79 -17.33 2.41
N ASP A 433 -0.47 -17.02 2.08
CA ASP A 433 -1.44 -17.99 1.56
C ASP A 433 -2.42 -17.43 0.52
N GLY A 434 -2.15 -16.22 -0.01
CA GLY A 434 -3.02 -15.56 -0.98
C GLY A 434 -4.23 -14.84 -0.39
N MET A 435 -4.33 -14.76 0.95
CA MET A 435 -5.26 -13.89 1.65
C MET A 435 -4.54 -13.06 2.71
N HIS A 436 -3.62 -13.68 3.43
CA HIS A 436 -2.83 -13.03 4.47
C HIS A 436 -1.50 -12.52 3.90
N VAL A 437 -1.11 -11.34 4.38
CA VAL A 437 0.12 -10.66 3.98
C VAL A 437 1.26 -11.04 4.92
N CYS A 438 2.50 -10.77 4.50
CA CYS A 438 3.64 -10.71 5.40
C CYS A 438 3.73 -9.29 5.97
N PRO A 439 3.22 -9.05 7.21
CA PRO A 439 3.23 -7.71 7.78
C PRO A 439 4.65 -7.15 7.94
N GLU A 440 5.66 -8.01 8.03
CA GLU A 440 7.07 -7.63 8.12
C GLU A 440 7.56 -6.78 6.95
N ARG A 441 6.84 -6.80 5.83
CA ARG A 441 7.12 -5.92 4.68
C ARG A 441 5.98 -4.97 4.38
N LEU A 442 4.74 -5.43 4.50
CA LEU A 442 3.61 -4.69 3.95
C LEU A 442 2.94 -3.74 4.94
N SER A 443 3.19 -3.90 6.24
CA SER A 443 2.45 -3.18 7.29
C SER A 443 2.88 -1.72 7.48
N PHE A 444 4.15 -1.36 7.28
CA PHE A 444 4.63 0.01 7.52
C PHE A 444 3.95 1.01 6.61
N ARG A 445 3.85 0.67 5.32
CA ARG A 445 3.15 1.47 4.33
C ARG A 445 1.64 1.57 4.63
N TYR A 446 1.02 0.51 5.15
CA TYR A 446 -0.36 0.54 5.64
C TYR A 446 -0.53 1.48 6.84
N GLY A 447 0.35 1.41 7.84
CA GLY A 447 0.31 2.26 9.03
C GLY A 447 0.51 3.74 8.68
N VAL A 448 1.51 4.05 7.85
CA VAL A 448 1.77 5.41 7.36
C VAL A 448 0.62 5.93 6.52
N GLY A 449 0.06 5.11 5.61
CA GLY A 449 -1.11 5.47 4.83
C GLY A 449 -2.30 5.85 5.71
N LEU A 450 -2.58 5.06 6.75
CA LEU A 450 -3.63 5.35 7.72
C LEU A 450 -3.34 6.63 8.52
N ALA A 451 -2.12 6.81 9.03
CA ALA A 451 -1.73 8.01 9.78
C ALA A 451 -1.85 9.28 8.93
N CYS A 452 -1.39 9.22 7.67
CA CYS A 452 -1.55 10.30 6.70
C CYS A 452 -3.03 10.62 6.44
N LEU A 453 -3.89 9.62 6.26
CA LEU A 453 -5.31 9.87 6.04
C LEU A 453 -5.98 10.54 7.23
N ILE A 454 -5.67 10.10 8.45
CA ILE A 454 -6.23 10.66 9.68
C ILE A 454 -5.72 12.10 9.88
N GLY A 455 -4.46 12.38 9.59
CA GLY A 455 -3.89 13.73 9.71
C GLY A 455 -4.59 14.77 8.83
N CYS A 456 -5.12 14.37 7.66
CA CYS A 456 -5.95 15.25 6.82
C CYS A 456 -7.16 15.83 7.57
N VAL A 457 -7.70 15.11 8.56
CA VAL A 457 -8.85 15.58 9.34
C VAL A 457 -8.40 16.26 10.64
N TYR A 458 -7.39 15.72 11.32
CA TYR A 458 -7.10 16.08 12.70
C TYR A 458 -5.91 17.01 12.92
N ASN A 459 -5.06 17.26 11.91
CA ASN A 459 -3.95 18.21 12.01
C ASN A 459 -4.29 19.59 11.41
N ARG A 460 -5.55 19.84 11.07
CA ARG A 460 -5.99 21.08 10.42
C ARG A 460 -6.13 22.25 11.40
N ASP A 461 -6.04 23.46 10.87
CA ASP A 461 -6.47 24.68 11.55
C ASP A 461 -8.00 24.78 11.43
N ASP A 462 -8.73 24.98 12.54
CA ASP A 462 -10.20 24.88 12.58
C ASP A 462 -10.97 25.95 11.76
N ASP A 463 -10.28 26.98 11.24
CA ASP A 463 -10.88 28.22 10.72
C ASP A 463 -11.13 28.28 9.18
N ASP A 464 -10.84 27.24 8.39
CA ASP A 464 -10.97 27.32 6.91
C ASP A 464 -12.30 26.78 6.33
N PRO A 465 -13.18 27.61 5.73
CA PRO A 465 -14.42 27.14 5.08
C PRO A 465 -14.23 26.33 3.78
N GLY A 466 -13.03 26.25 3.19
CA GLY A 466 -12.68 25.38 2.04
C GLY A 466 -12.43 23.90 2.38
N GLN A 467 -12.68 23.52 3.64
CA GLN A 467 -12.20 22.31 4.30
C GLN A 467 -12.46 20.97 3.58
N GLN A 468 -13.62 20.76 2.94
CA GLN A 468 -13.94 19.44 2.40
C GLN A 468 -13.11 19.11 1.15
N ASP A 469 -12.86 20.08 0.28
CA ASP A 469 -12.05 19.89 -0.92
C ASP A 469 -10.58 19.68 -0.56
N GLY A 470 -10.09 20.38 0.48
CA GLY A 470 -8.77 20.16 1.08
C GLY A 470 -8.59 18.74 1.62
N ILE A 471 -9.57 18.25 2.41
CA ILE A 471 -9.55 16.87 2.94
C ILE A 471 -9.50 15.86 1.80
N ARG A 472 -10.27 16.04 0.72
CA ARG A 472 -10.27 15.12 -0.43
C ARG A 472 -8.99 15.21 -1.26
N GLY A 473 -8.38 16.39 -1.37
CA GLY A 473 -7.06 16.58 -1.94
C GLY A 473 -5.99 15.83 -1.15
N CYS A 474 -5.97 16.02 0.16
CA CYS A 474 -5.07 15.35 1.09
C CYS A 474 -5.26 13.83 1.10
N GLU A 475 -6.51 13.34 1.16
CA GLU A 475 -6.85 11.90 1.11
C GLU A 475 -6.29 11.26 -0.17
N ARG A 476 -6.43 11.94 -1.31
CA ARG A 476 -5.88 11.45 -2.58
C ARG A 476 -4.37 11.39 -2.56
N GLU A 477 -3.69 12.44 -2.08
CA GLU A 477 -2.22 12.47 -2.00
C GLU A 477 -1.69 11.39 -1.05
N CYS A 478 -2.31 11.19 0.12
CA CYS A 478 -1.96 10.11 1.04
C CYS A 478 -2.13 8.73 0.41
N ASN A 479 -3.26 8.47 -0.28
CA ASN A 479 -3.48 7.19 -0.95
C ASN A 479 -2.56 6.99 -2.16
N ASP A 480 -2.31 8.02 -2.96
CA ASP A 480 -1.41 7.92 -4.11
C ASP A 480 0.04 7.69 -3.66
N LEU A 481 0.49 8.35 -2.59
CA LEU A 481 1.85 8.19 -2.10
C LEU A 481 2.03 6.91 -1.31
N PHE A 482 1.18 6.64 -0.32
CA PHE A 482 1.34 5.54 0.64
C PHE A 482 0.50 4.30 0.30
N MET A 483 -0.66 4.42 -0.34
CA MET A 483 -1.49 3.25 -0.74
C MET A 483 -1.32 2.86 -2.21
N SER A 484 -0.08 2.88 -2.66
CA SER A 484 0.36 2.41 -3.98
C SER A 484 1.76 1.80 -3.87
N VAL A 485 2.41 1.56 -5.01
CA VAL A 485 3.84 1.18 -5.08
C VAL A 485 4.70 2.37 -5.51
N SER A 486 4.19 3.59 -5.40
CA SER A 486 4.95 4.81 -5.69
C SER A 486 6.10 4.95 -4.69
N PRO A 487 7.32 5.25 -5.15
CA PRO A 487 8.47 5.40 -4.26
C PRO A 487 8.28 6.59 -3.31
N ILE A 488 8.71 6.41 -2.06
CA ILE A 488 8.88 7.47 -1.06
C ILE A 488 10.29 8.02 -1.16
N ASP A 489 10.45 9.32 -0.93
CA ASP A 489 11.74 10.00 -0.96
C ASP A 489 12.71 9.44 0.10
N ASN A 490 13.97 9.20 -0.30
CA ASN A 490 15.01 8.78 0.64
C ASN A 490 15.24 9.83 1.74
N ASP A 491 15.09 11.11 1.42
CA ASP A 491 15.31 12.19 2.41
C ASP A 491 14.31 12.09 3.58
N TRP A 492 13.14 11.47 3.35
CA TRP A 492 12.16 11.25 4.41
C TRP A 492 12.50 10.05 5.31
N VAL A 493 13.23 9.07 4.77
CA VAL A 493 13.62 7.84 5.48
C VAL A 493 14.94 8.03 6.21
N ASP A 494 15.90 8.66 5.55
CA ASP A 494 17.28 8.81 6.04
C ASP A 494 17.48 10.16 6.77
N GLY A 495 16.56 11.12 6.60
CA GLY A 495 16.67 12.47 7.16
C GLY A 495 16.23 12.62 8.62
N ASN A 496 15.74 11.55 9.26
CA ASN A 496 15.19 11.57 10.62
C ASN A 496 14.12 12.65 10.82
N VAL A 497 13.25 12.82 9.83
CA VAL A 497 12.21 13.86 9.82
C VAL A 497 10.87 13.32 10.30
N THR A 498 10.15 14.13 11.08
CA THR A 498 8.75 13.87 11.43
C THR A 498 7.85 14.41 10.33
N LEU A 499 6.93 13.57 9.84
CA LEU A 499 5.98 13.92 8.80
C LEU A 499 4.57 13.97 9.36
N ALA A 500 3.78 14.91 8.85
CA ALA A 500 2.35 14.97 9.08
C ALA A 500 1.63 15.46 7.83
N SER A 501 0.36 15.08 7.70
CA SER A 501 -0.52 15.55 6.66
C SER A 501 -1.48 16.62 7.18
N PHE A 502 -1.85 17.55 6.30
CA PHE A 502 -2.69 18.72 6.55
C PHE A 502 -3.61 18.93 5.35
N ALA A 503 -4.92 19.06 5.58
CA ALA A 503 -5.90 19.37 4.53
C ALA A 503 -5.83 20.82 4.05
#